data_AF-A0A1E7I0M3-F1
#
_entry.id   AF-A0A1E7I0M3-F1
#
_cell.length_a   1.000
_cell.length_b   1.000
_cell.length_c   1.000
_cell.angle_alpha   90.00
_cell.angle_beta   90.00
_cell.angle_gamma   90.00
#
_symmetry.space_group_name_H-M   'P 1'
#
loop_
_entity.id
_entity.type
_entity.pdbx_description
1 polymer ?
#
loop_
_entity_poly.entity_id
_entity_poly.type
_entity_poly.pdbx_seq_one_letter_code
_entity_poly.pdbx_strand_id
1 'polypeptide(L)'
;MNRDKEHSIKQKCKENVLGFAAFRYSFSKGSPVKEGLLNIGKIKDGKGENLVLTFIFDSGCLKTDSNIHNRLSRLDFSPIMKKGVLTALRNSADFEGNNSFAMHEFSFYFDKMPSNLKKVINETMLPFFTRQLRMNIDTVEWMKDSDNKGFFCKLKDKLNF
;
A
#
# COMPACT_ATOMS: atom_id res chain seq x y z
N MET A 1 7.15 21.31 -10.21
CA MET A 1 6.84 19.94 -9.75
C MET A 1 8.09 19.38 -9.09
N ASN A 2 8.03 18.97 -7.82
CA ASN A 2 9.21 18.53 -7.05
C ASN A 2 9.78 17.22 -7.66
N ARG A 3 11.11 17.08 -7.74
CA ARG A 3 11.76 15.92 -8.40
C ARG A 3 11.37 14.59 -7.75
N ASP A 4 11.13 14.61 -6.44
CA ASP A 4 10.67 13.45 -5.66
C ASP A 4 9.24 13.04 -6.02
N LYS A 5 8.37 14.01 -6.35
CA LYS A 5 6.99 13.77 -6.83
C LYS A 5 7.00 13.11 -8.20
N GLU A 6 7.80 13.64 -9.12
CA GLU A 6 7.93 13.08 -10.46
C GLU A 6 8.52 11.67 -10.42
N HIS A 7 9.48 11.43 -9.53
CA HIS A 7 10.04 10.10 -9.30
C HIS A 7 9.01 9.12 -8.72
N SER A 8 8.24 9.54 -7.73
CA SER A 8 7.18 8.72 -7.11
C SER A 8 6.07 8.37 -8.11
N ILE A 9 5.61 9.33 -8.91
CA ILE A 9 4.62 9.10 -9.98
C ILE A 9 5.17 8.14 -11.03
N LYS A 10 6.42 8.34 -11.49
CA LYS A 10 7.07 7.43 -12.44
C LYS A 10 7.25 6.01 -11.88
N GLN A 11 7.52 5.86 -10.58
CA GLN A 11 7.59 4.55 -9.92
C GLN A 11 6.22 3.89 -9.82
N LYS A 12 5.17 4.64 -9.45
CA LYS A 12 3.78 4.13 -9.43
C LYS A 12 3.27 3.72 -10.81
N CYS A 13 3.68 4.40 -11.88
CA CYS A 13 3.36 3.99 -13.25
C CYS A 13 4.04 2.66 -13.67
N LYS A 14 5.15 2.30 -13.01
CA LYS A 14 5.85 1.02 -13.21
C LYS A 14 5.33 -0.09 -12.28
N GLU A 15 4.46 0.25 -11.34
CA GLU A 15 3.84 -0.71 -10.44
C GLU A 15 2.81 -1.54 -11.22
N ASN A 16 3.07 -2.84 -11.29
CA ASN A 16 2.10 -3.78 -11.81
C ASN A 16 1.15 -4.19 -10.68
N VAL A 17 -0.11 -3.80 -10.79
CA VAL A 17 -1.12 -4.08 -9.76
C VAL A 17 -1.55 -5.53 -9.85
N LEU A 18 -1.37 -6.25 -8.75
CA LEU A 18 -1.67 -7.67 -8.61
C LEU A 18 -3.05 -7.91 -8.03
N GLY A 19 -3.53 -7.01 -7.17
CA GLY A 19 -4.83 -7.14 -6.54
C GLY A 19 -5.11 -6.00 -5.57
N PHE A 20 -6.32 -6.01 -5.02
CA PHE A 20 -6.78 -5.02 -4.06
C PHE A 20 -7.71 -5.64 -3.01
N ALA A 21 -7.83 -5.00 -1.86
CA ALA A 21 -8.78 -5.39 -0.82
C ALA A 21 -9.29 -4.14 -0.11
N ALA A 22 -10.60 -4.07 0.16
CA ALA A 22 -11.12 -3.08 1.09
C ALA A 22 -10.66 -3.42 2.51
N PHE A 23 -10.57 -2.40 3.37
CA PHE A 23 -10.38 -2.62 4.79
C PHE A 23 -11.15 -1.59 5.62
N ARG A 24 -11.49 -2.00 6.85
CA ARG A 24 -12.13 -1.15 7.85
C ARG A 24 -11.23 -0.96 9.05
N TYR A 25 -11.17 0.26 9.58
CA TYR A 25 -10.29 0.60 10.69
C TYR A 25 -10.94 1.55 11.70
N SER A 26 -10.44 1.52 12.94
CA SER A 26 -10.79 2.48 13.99
C SER A 26 -9.56 2.84 14.82
N PHE A 27 -9.38 4.14 15.09
CA PHE A 27 -8.21 4.63 15.83
C PHE A 27 -8.42 4.69 17.33
N SER A 28 -9.66 4.72 17.81
CA SER A 28 -9.94 4.62 19.23
C SER A 28 -11.20 3.82 19.48
N LYS A 29 -11.29 3.22 20.66
CA LYS A 29 -12.53 2.58 21.11
C LYS A 29 -13.62 3.66 21.11
N GLY A 30 -14.67 3.46 20.32
CA GLY A 30 -15.77 4.42 20.15
C GLY A 30 -15.59 5.46 19.03
N SER A 31 -14.47 5.48 18.30
CA SER A 31 -14.38 6.29 17.08
C SER A 31 -15.21 5.67 15.95
N PRO A 32 -15.78 6.47 15.03
CA PRO A 32 -16.41 5.96 13.82
C PRO A 32 -15.50 4.98 13.08
N VAL A 33 -16.10 3.88 12.60
CA VAL A 33 -15.41 2.96 11.70
C VAL A 33 -15.24 3.67 10.37
N LYS A 34 -14.01 3.64 9.85
CA LYS A 34 -13.66 4.24 8.57
C LYS A 34 -13.21 3.16 7.60
N GLU A 35 -13.27 3.48 6.32
CA GLU A 35 -12.91 2.57 5.24
C GLU A 35 -11.62 3.00 4.56
N GLY A 36 -10.98 2.05 3.91
CA GLY A 36 -9.78 2.25 3.13
C GLY A 36 -9.61 1.15 2.08
N LEU A 37 -8.63 1.35 1.22
CA LEU A 37 -8.29 0.44 0.14
C LEU A 37 -6.82 0.04 0.24
N LEU A 38 -6.57 -1.26 0.30
CA LEU A 38 -5.25 -1.84 0.13
C LEU A 38 -5.05 -2.15 -1.35
N ASN A 39 -4.03 -1.55 -1.95
CA ASN A 39 -3.52 -1.91 -3.27
C ASN A 39 -2.24 -2.75 -3.11
N ILE A 40 -2.19 -3.86 -3.84
CA ILE A 40 -1.08 -4.80 -3.85
C ILE A 40 -0.46 -4.77 -5.24
N GLY A 41 0.79 -4.35 -5.33
CA GLY A 41 1.52 -4.27 -6.58
C GLY A 41 2.92 -4.85 -6.52
N LYS A 42 3.56 -4.96 -7.66
CA LYS A 42 4.98 -5.31 -7.78
C LYS A 42 5.73 -4.31 -8.64
N ILE A 43 6.96 -4.01 -8.27
CA ILE A 43 7.89 -3.21 -9.05
C ILE A 43 9.13 -4.04 -9.30
N LYS A 44 9.50 -4.19 -10.57
CA LYS A 44 10.80 -4.79 -10.94
C LYS A 44 11.82 -3.67 -11.07
N ASP A 45 12.85 -3.71 -10.25
CA ASP A 45 14.07 -2.92 -10.48
C ASP A 45 15.13 -3.87 -11.04
N GLY A 46 16.10 -3.40 -11.82
CA GLY A 46 17.05 -4.31 -12.50
C GLY A 46 17.87 -5.24 -11.58
N LYS A 47 17.74 -5.12 -10.25
CA LYS A 47 18.45 -5.89 -9.23
C LYS A 47 17.56 -6.88 -8.48
N GLY A 48 16.23 -6.69 -8.49
CA GLY A 48 15.27 -7.58 -7.83
C GLY A 48 13.82 -7.16 -8.05
N GLU A 49 12.93 -7.67 -7.22
CA GLU A 49 11.49 -7.40 -7.28
C GLU A 49 10.99 -6.90 -5.93
N ASN A 50 10.28 -5.78 -5.94
CA ASN A 50 9.65 -5.21 -4.76
C ASN A 50 8.16 -5.55 -4.77
N LEU A 51 7.67 -6.12 -3.68
CA LEU A 51 6.24 -6.18 -3.38
C LEU A 51 5.84 -4.87 -2.71
N VAL A 52 4.84 -4.20 -3.26
CA VAL A 52 4.39 -2.89 -2.79
C VAL A 52 2.98 -3.05 -2.23
N LEU A 53 2.80 -2.71 -0.95
CA LEU A 53 1.50 -2.64 -0.29
C LEU A 53 1.18 -1.18 -0.02
N THR A 54 0.19 -0.65 -0.72
CA THR A 54 -0.26 0.74 -0.57
C THR A 54 -1.58 0.76 0.17
N PHE A 55 -1.58 1.29 1.39
CA PHE A 55 -2.78 1.52 2.17
C PHE A 55 -3.29 2.94 1.91
N ILE A 56 -4.51 3.04 1.42
CA ILE A 56 -5.22 4.28 1.16
C ILE A 56 -6.33 4.40 2.21
N PHE A 57 -6.20 5.35 3.12
CA PHE A 57 -7.15 5.57 4.21
C PHE A 57 -8.01 6.78 3.90
N ASP A 58 -9.32 6.69 4.17
CA ASP A 58 -10.19 7.87 4.24
C ASP A 58 -9.94 8.65 5.54
N SER A 59 -8.90 9.49 5.54
CA SER A 59 -8.45 10.22 6.72
C SER A 59 -9.42 11.35 7.11
N GLY A 60 -10.09 11.97 6.15
CA GLY A 60 -11.01 13.12 6.33
C GLY A 60 -10.37 14.39 6.91
N CYS A 61 -9.21 14.31 7.56
CA CYS A 61 -8.45 15.43 8.10
C CYS A 61 -7.00 15.03 8.45
N LEU A 62 -6.11 16.04 8.52
CA LEU A 62 -4.68 15.88 8.82
C LEU A 62 -4.37 15.21 10.17
N LYS A 63 -5.22 15.41 11.18
CA LYS A 63 -5.06 14.77 12.49
C LYS A 63 -5.21 13.25 12.40
N THR A 64 -6.17 12.78 11.60
CA THR A 64 -6.35 11.35 11.36
C THR A 64 -5.16 10.77 10.61
N ASP A 65 -4.66 11.47 9.59
CA ASP A 65 -3.44 11.06 8.86
C ASP A 65 -2.22 10.95 9.78
N SER A 66 -1.99 11.96 10.63
CA SER A 66 -0.90 11.91 11.62
C SER A 66 -1.00 10.70 12.56
N ASN A 67 -2.22 10.34 12.97
CA ASN A 67 -2.46 9.14 13.79
C ASN A 67 -2.24 7.83 13.01
N ILE A 68 -2.64 7.80 11.73
CA ILE A 68 -2.36 6.69 10.81
C ILE A 68 -0.85 6.50 10.71
N HIS A 69 -0.14 7.55 10.32
CA HIS A 69 1.31 7.55 10.15
C HIS A 69 2.04 7.05 11.41
N ASN A 70 1.68 7.57 12.58
CA ASN A 70 2.26 7.18 13.86
C ASN A 70 2.04 5.70 14.23
N ARG A 71 0.94 5.09 13.78
CA ARG A 71 0.72 3.64 13.99
C ARG A 71 1.53 2.80 13.03
N LEU A 72 1.55 3.21 11.76
CA LEU A 72 2.28 2.52 10.71
C LEU A 72 3.80 2.55 10.94
N SER A 73 4.33 3.65 11.44
CA SER A 73 5.76 3.79 11.77
C SER A 73 6.22 2.96 12.96
N ARG A 74 5.29 2.47 13.79
CA ARG A 74 5.55 1.63 14.97
C ARG A 74 5.41 0.13 14.70
N LEU A 75 5.17 -0.27 13.45
CA LEU A 75 5.04 -1.66 13.08
C LEU A 75 6.39 -2.38 13.22
N ASP A 76 6.40 -3.46 14.00
CA ASP A 76 7.53 -4.36 14.08
C ASP A 76 7.40 -5.46 13.02
N PHE A 77 8.19 -5.34 11.95
CA PHE A 77 8.17 -6.27 10.83
C PHE A 77 8.99 -7.55 11.07
N SER A 78 9.67 -7.69 12.21
CA SER A 78 10.48 -8.88 12.54
C SER A 78 9.77 -10.23 12.30
N PRO A 79 8.46 -10.39 12.58
CA PRO A 79 7.77 -11.66 12.36
C PRO A 79 7.60 -12.07 10.90
N ILE A 80 7.71 -11.12 9.96
CA ILE A 80 7.47 -11.36 8.52
C ILE A 80 8.69 -11.09 7.65
N MET A 81 9.74 -10.48 8.20
CA MET A 81 11.02 -10.29 7.51
C MET A 81 11.99 -11.44 7.76
N LYS A 82 12.37 -12.15 6.69
CA LYS A 82 13.65 -12.87 6.64
C LYS A 82 14.74 -11.87 6.21
N LYS A 83 16.00 -12.10 6.61
CA LYS A 83 17.14 -11.21 6.28
C LYS A 83 17.09 -10.76 4.82
N GLY A 84 17.11 -9.44 4.57
CA GLY A 84 17.12 -8.85 3.21
C GLY A 84 15.88 -8.03 2.83
N VAL A 85 14.84 -8.01 3.66
CA VAL A 85 13.66 -7.19 3.40
C VAL A 85 13.89 -5.75 3.86
N LEU A 86 14.14 -4.85 2.92
CA LEU A 86 14.12 -3.40 3.19
C LEU A 86 12.67 -2.94 3.21
N THR A 87 12.21 -2.43 4.34
CA THR A 87 10.88 -1.80 4.46
C THR A 87 11.05 -0.29 4.38
N ALA A 88 10.46 0.34 3.37
CA ALA A 88 10.33 1.79 3.31
C ALA A 88 8.85 2.14 3.53
N LEU A 89 8.53 2.79 4.65
CA LEU A 89 7.25 3.49 4.80
C LEU A 89 7.35 4.81 4.05
N ARG A 90 6.63 4.93 2.93
CA ARG A 90 6.49 6.19 2.22
C ARG A 90 5.10 6.75 2.49
N ASN A 91 5.04 7.92 3.12
CA ASN A 91 3.83 8.72 3.09
C ASN A 91 3.82 9.41 1.72
N SER A 92 2.78 9.22 0.91
CA SER A 92 2.64 10.08 -0.27
C SER A 92 2.16 11.44 0.22
N ALA A 93 3.10 12.27 0.64
CA ALA A 93 2.85 13.64 1.10
C ALA A 93 2.24 14.56 0.02
N ASP A 94 2.00 14.06 -1.20
CA ASP A 94 1.89 14.92 -2.39
C ASP A 94 0.78 14.53 -3.38
N PHE A 95 -0.37 14.04 -2.90
CA PHE A 95 -1.63 14.39 -3.58
C PHE A 95 -2.06 15.78 -3.08
N GLU A 96 -1.27 16.81 -3.43
CA GLU A 96 -1.59 18.22 -3.14
C GLU A 96 -2.99 18.54 -3.69
N GLY A 97 -3.97 18.59 -2.78
CA GLY A 97 -5.36 18.91 -3.10
C GLY A 97 -6.41 18.04 -2.40
N ASN A 98 -6.04 16.89 -1.81
CA ASN A 98 -7.02 16.02 -1.17
C ASN A 98 -6.75 15.79 0.32
N ASN A 99 -7.36 16.64 1.16
CA ASN A 99 -7.31 16.53 2.62
C ASN A 99 -8.11 15.33 3.18
N SER A 100 -8.81 14.59 2.32
CA SER A 100 -9.69 13.49 2.72
C SER A 100 -9.01 12.13 2.69
N PHE A 101 -7.90 11.95 1.96
CA PHE A 101 -7.22 10.66 1.88
C PHE A 101 -5.77 10.72 2.37
N ALA A 102 -5.36 9.67 3.06
CA ALA A 102 -3.99 9.43 3.49
C ALA A 102 -3.47 8.17 2.80
N MET A 103 -2.28 8.25 2.21
CA MET A 103 -1.70 7.11 1.47
C MET A 103 -0.34 6.76 2.06
N HIS A 104 -0.24 5.52 2.52
CA HIS A 104 0.95 4.98 3.16
C HIS A 104 1.36 3.70 2.47
N GLU A 105 2.59 3.67 1.97
CA GLU A 105 3.14 2.57 1.20
C GLU A 105 4.21 1.83 2.02
N PHE A 106 4.15 0.50 1.98
CA PHE A 106 5.24 -0.38 2.38
C PHE A 106 5.79 -1.09 1.15
N SER A 107 7.09 -0.93 0.90
CA SER A 107 7.82 -1.71 -0.11
C SER A 107 8.62 -2.80 0.57
N PHE A 108 8.53 -4.05 0.08
CA PHE A 108 9.27 -5.21 0.56
C PHE A 108 10.14 -5.77 -0.57
N TYR A 109 11.45 -5.69 -0.42
CA TYR A 109 12.40 -6.17 -1.43
C TYR A 109 12.58 -7.70 -1.38
N PHE A 110 12.64 -8.31 -2.57
CA PHE A 110 13.00 -9.70 -2.79
C PHE A 110 14.01 -9.80 -3.95
N ASP A 111 15.06 -10.61 -3.80
CA ASP A 111 15.96 -10.93 -4.93
C ASP A 111 15.19 -11.63 -6.08
N LYS A 112 14.16 -12.40 -5.72
CA LYS A 112 13.20 -13.00 -6.64
C LYS A 112 11.83 -13.10 -5.97
N MET A 113 10.77 -12.66 -6.64
CA MET A 113 9.41 -12.72 -6.09
C MET A 113 9.02 -14.17 -5.77
N PRO A 114 8.40 -14.45 -4.59
CA PRO A 114 7.95 -15.79 -4.25
C PRO A 114 6.95 -16.34 -5.27
N SER A 115 7.12 -17.60 -5.69
CA SER A 115 6.21 -18.27 -6.63
C SER A 115 4.79 -18.45 -6.07
N ASN A 116 4.66 -18.51 -4.74
CA ASN A 116 3.42 -18.62 -4.01
C ASN A 116 2.96 -17.28 -3.41
N LEU A 117 3.18 -16.17 -4.11
CA LEU A 117 2.93 -14.81 -3.61
C LEU A 117 1.52 -14.62 -3.00
N LYS A 118 0.47 -15.17 -3.61
CA LYS A 118 -0.90 -15.11 -3.07
C LYS A 118 -0.99 -15.71 -1.66
N LYS A 119 -0.31 -16.84 -1.44
CA LYS A 119 -0.23 -17.51 -0.14
C LYS A 119 0.52 -16.65 0.87
N VAL A 120 1.68 -16.09 0.48
CA VAL A 120 2.47 -15.18 1.34
C VAL A 120 1.63 -13.98 1.77
N ILE A 121 0.87 -13.39 0.86
CA ILE A 121 0.01 -12.25 1.17
C ILE A 121 -1.10 -12.66 2.14
N ASN A 122 -1.90 -13.68 1.77
CA ASN A 122 -3.10 -14.03 2.52
C ASN A 122 -2.80 -14.67 3.89
N GLU A 123 -1.75 -15.48 4.00
CA GLU A 123 -1.46 -16.23 5.23
C GLU A 123 -0.44 -15.54 6.14
N THR A 124 0.38 -14.62 5.61
CA THR A 124 1.46 -13.97 6.37
C THR A 124 1.25 -12.47 6.49
N MET A 125 1.17 -11.75 5.36
CA MET A 125 1.19 -10.28 5.39
C MET A 125 -0.14 -9.67 5.85
N LEU A 126 -1.28 -10.08 5.29
CA LEU A 126 -2.58 -9.54 5.72
C LEU A 126 -2.85 -9.82 7.19
N PRO A 127 -2.65 -11.04 7.72
CA PRO A 127 -2.85 -11.31 9.15
C PRO A 127 -1.92 -10.49 10.03
N PHE A 128 -0.70 -10.19 9.57
CA PHE A 128 0.22 -9.28 10.27
C PHE A 128 -0.39 -7.89 10.42
N PHE A 129 -0.85 -7.26 9.34
CA PHE A 129 -1.44 -5.93 9.38
C PHE A 129 -2.77 -5.89 10.13
N THR A 130 -3.64 -6.90 9.96
CA THR A 130 -4.90 -7.05 10.71
C THR A 130 -4.63 -7.02 12.22
N ARG A 131 -3.64 -7.79 12.70
CA ARG A 131 -3.30 -7.84 14.13
C ARG A 131 -2.64 -6.56 14.63
N GLN A 132 -1.62 -6.07 13.93
CA GLN A 132 -0.81 -4.95 14.40
C GLN A 132 -1.54 -3.61 14.32
N LEU A 133 -2.39 -3.42 13.30
CA LEU A 133 -3.11 -2.16 13.09
C LEU A 133 -4.56 -2.20 13.55
N ARG A 134 -5.03 -3.36 14.05
CA ARG A 134 -6.42 -3.59 14.48
C ARG A 134 -7.42 -3.18 13.39
N MET A 135 -7.16 -3.61 12.17
CA MET A 135 -8.03 -3.40 11.02
C MET A 135 -8.65 -4.72 10.58
N ASN A 136 -9.81 -4.66 9.94
CA ASN A 136 -10.37 -5.81 9.23
C ASN A 136 -10.11 -5.62 7.74
N ILE A 137 -9.37 -6.54 7.11
CA ILE A 137 -9.07 -6.51 5.68
C ILE A 137 -9.95 -7.57 5.03
N ASP A 138 -10.71 -7.17 4.02
CA ASP A 138 -11.58 -8.07 3.27
C ASP A 138 -10.75 -9.00 2.35
N THR A 139 -11.45 -9.91 1.67
CA THR A 139 -10.79 -10.84 0.74
C THR A 139 -10.12 -10.07 -0.41
N VAL A 140 -8.89 -10.47 -0.78
CA VAL A 140 -8.18 -9.88 -1.90
C VAL A 140 -8.83 -10.27 -3.22
N GLU A 141 -9.20 -9.26 -4.00
CA GLU A 141 -9.57 -9.37 -5.40
C GLU A 141 -8.30 -9.33 -6.25
N TRP A 142 -7.98 -10.44 -6.91
CA TRP A 142 -6.78 -10.57 -7.74
C TRP A 142 -7.05 -10.13 -9.18
N MET A 143 -6.17 -9.28 -9.70
CA MET A 143 -6.19 -8.90 -11.11
C MET A 143 -5.84 -10.11 -11.98
N LYS A 144 -6.47 -10.21 -13.16
CA LYS A 144 -6.08 -11.19 -14.18
C LYS A 144 -4.73 -10.78 -14.78
N ASP A 145 -3.85 -11.74 -15.03
CA ASP A 145 -2.46 -11.52 -15.49
C ASP A 145 -2.32 -10.69 -16.80
N SER A 146 -3.42 -10.42 -17.51
CA SER A 146 -3.45 -9.66 -18.77
C SER A 146 -3.51 -8.13 -18.61
N ASP A 147 -3.69 -7.59 -17.41
CA ASP A 147 -3.90 -6.14 -17.18
C ASP A 147 -2.64 -5.41 -16.66
N ASN A 148 -1.53 -5.53 -17.39
CA ASN A 148 -0.20 -4.97 -17.06
C ASN A 148 -0.08 -3.42 -17.11
N LYS A 149 -1.17 -2.66 -17.09
CA LYS A 149 -1.11 -1.20 -16.91
C LYS A 149 -1.52 -0.87 -15.48
N GLY A 150 -0.60 -0.30 -14.70
CA GLY A 150 -0.82 0.09 -13.31
C GLY A 150 -2.14 0.85 -13.16
N PHE A 151 -2.92 0.50 -12.13
CA PHE A 151 -4.25 1.09 -11.85
C PHE A 151 -4.22 2.62 -11.87
N PHE A 152 -3.16 3.23 -11.34
CA PHE A 152 -2.96 4.68 -11.35
C PHE A 152 -2.68 5.27 -12.74
N CYS A 153 -2.07 4.51 -13.66
CA CYS A 153 -1.96 4.91 -15.07
C CYS A 153 -3.33 4.88 -15.75
N LYS A 154 -4.14 3.83 -15.51
CA LYS A 154 -5.52 3.77 -16.03
C LYS A 154 -6.39 4.90 -15.44
N LEU A 155 -6.20 5.26 -14.17
CA LEU A 155 -6.88 6.39 -13.53
C LEU A 155 -6.42 7.73 -14.12
N LYS A 156 -5.11 7.92 -14.32
CA LYS A 156 -4.55 9.11 -14.97
C LYS A 156 -5.09 9.27 -16.40
N ASP A 157 -5.13 8.19 -17.17
CA ASP A 157 -5.68 8.20 -18.54
C ASP A 157 -7.18 8.50 -18.56
N LYS A 158 -7.93 8.14 -17.51
CA LYS A 158 -9.37 8.45 -17.36
C LYS A 158 -9.65 9.84 -16.77
N LEU A 159 -8.70 10.45 -16.06
CA LEU A 159 -8.84 11.75 -15.42
C LEU A 159 -8.23 12.91 -16.23
N ASN A 160 -7.65 12.62 -17.39
CA ASN A 160 -7.30 13.66 -18.36
C ASN A 160 -8.55 14.11 -19.13
N PHE A 161 -9.00 15.32 -18.81
CA PHE A 161 -9.41 16.30 -19.82
C PHE A 161 -8.20 16.65 -20.71
#